data_AF-A0A381VJ88-F1
#
_entry.id   AF-A0A381VJ88-F1
#
_cell.length_a   1.000
_cell.length_b   1.000
_cell.length_c   1.000
_cell.angle_alpha   90.00
_cell.angle_beta   90.00
_cell.angle_gamma   90.00
#
_symmetry.space_group_name_H-M   'P 1'
#
loop_
_entity.id
_entity.type
_entity.pdbx_description
1 polymer ?
#
loop_
_entity_poly.entity_id
_entity_poly.type
_entity_poly.pdbx_seq_one_letter_code
_entity_poly.pdbx_strand_id
1 'polypeptide(L)'
;VQYAGGSTRTTKVGASSLCTSGPYAHTRNPLYFGNVIIYSGMIFVSGGIWMWYLLPLIITLFITQYAFIISLEEETLTLKFGNEYKIYSNNVPRLIPLLTAWENLDHRQPTTIKQTLKNEKRTLQNILAISAIIILKPVFF
;
A
#
# COMPACT_ATOMS: atom_id res chain seq x y z
N VAL A 1 1.24 3.83 6.82
CA VAL A 1 2.11 3.90 8.02
C VAL A 1 1.53 4.78 9.12
N GLN A 2 1.06 5.99 8.79
CA GLN A 2 0.58 6.94 9.80
C GLN A 2 -0.62 6.41 10.63
N TYR A 3 -1.57 5.72 9.98
CA TYR A 3 -2.75 5.10 10.62
C TYR A 3 -2.52 3.62 11.01
N ALA A 4 -1.86 2.84 10.16
CA ALA A 4 -1.55 1.43 10.43
C ALA A 4 -0.47 1.22 11.52
N GLY A 5 0.26 2.29 11.87
CA GLY A 5 1.34 2.23 12.84
C GLY A 5 2.62 1.53 12.34
N GLY A 6 3.65 1.56 13.19
CA GLY A 6 4.94 0.91 12.93
C GLY A 6 4.91 -0.61 13.08
N SER A 7 3.82 -1.18 13.61
CA SER A 7 3.64 -2.63 13.75
C SER A 7 3.66 -3.36 12.39
N THR A 8 3.37 -2.63 11.31
CA THR A 8 3.50 -3.09 9.92
C THR A 8 4.95 -3.21 9.43
N ARG A 9 5.94 -2.77 10.21
CA ARG A 9 7.39 -2.81 9.90
C ARG A 9 8.12 -3.88 10.72
N THR A 10 7.43 -4.93 11.14
CA THR A 10 8.00 -6.03 11.95
C THR A 10 8.02 -7.34 11.16
N THR A 11 8.91 -8.26 11.54
CA THR A 11 8.98 -9.60 10.94
C THR A 11 8.02 -10.59 11.60
N LYS A 12 7.33 -10.18 12.67
CA LYS A 12 6.33 -10.99 13.36
C LYS A 12 4.96 -10.62 12.81
N VAL A 13 4.29 -11.59 12.20
CA VAL A 13 2.96 -11.37 11.62
C VAL A 13 1.95 -11.22 12.76
N GLY A 14 1.23 -10.11 12.77
CA GLY A 14 0.17 -9.86 13.75
C GLY A 14 -0.38 -8.44 13.68
N ALA A 15 -1.67 -8.32 13.98
CA ALA A 15 -2.37 -7.05 14.20
C ALA A 15 -3.10 -7.14 15.54
N SER A 16 -2.95 -6.14 16.41
CA SER A 16 -3.65 -6.08 17.70
C SER A 16 -5.10 -5.65 17.56
N SER A 17 -5.42 -4.88 16.53
CA SER A 17 -6.76 -4.41 16.18
C SER A 17 -6.89 -4.25 14.67
N LEU A 18 -8.11 -4.32 14.16
CA LEU A 18 -8.42 -4.03 12.76
C LEU A 18 -8.29 -2.52 12.52
N CYS A 19 -7.54 -2.10 11.49
CA CYS A 19 -7.38 -0.69 11.12
C CYS A 19 -8.36 -0.34 10.01
N THR A 20 -9.39 0.46 10.30
CA THR A 20 -10.38 0.89 9.30
C THR A 20 -10.38 2.39 9.05
N SER A 21 -9.49 3.15 9.70
CA SER A 21 -9.39 4.62 9.55
C SER A 21 -8.38 5.09 8.51
N GLY A 22 -8.54 6.35 8.09
CA GLY A 22 -7.64 6.99 7.13
C GLY A 22 -7.75 6.34 5.74
N PRO A 23 -6.64 6.01 5.06
CA PRO A 23 -6.68 5.36 3.75
C PRO A 23 -7.46 4.04 3.73
N TYR A 24 -7.50 3.34 4.87
CA TYR A 24 -8.22 2.07 5.02
C TYR A 24 -9.75 2.26 5.02
N ALA A 25 -10.25 3.48 5.21
CA ALA A 25 -11.68 3.78 5.09
C ALA A 25 -12.14 3.91 3.63
N HIS A 26 -11.21 4.13 2.69
CA HIS A 26 -11.50 4.28 1.27
C HIS A 26 -11.32 2.97 0.51
N THR A 27 -10.30 2.18 0.87
CA THR A 27 -10.00 0.88 0.27
C THR A 27 -9.39 -0.02 1.33
N ARG A 28 -9.64 -1.33 1.26
CA ARG A 28 -9.06 -2.29 2.20
C ARG A 28 -7.56 -2.49 2.03
N ASN A 29 -7.07 -2.28 0.80
CA ASN A 29 -5.66 -2.51 0.46
C ASN A 29 -5.01 -1.28 -0.18
N PRO A 30 -4.89 -0.14 0.54
CA PRO A 30 -4.37 1.11 -0.01
C PRO A 30 -2.91 0.99 -0.46
N LEU A 31 -2.12 0.10 0.17
CA LEU A 31 -0.73 -0.15 -0.20
C LEU A 31 -0.63 -0.78 -1.59
N TYR A 32 -1.47 -1.79 -1.90
CA TYR A 32 -1.46 -2.44 -3.21
C TYR A 32 -1.92 -1.49 -4.31
N PHE A 33 -2.94 -0.68 -4.04
CA PHE A 33 -3.37 0.38 -4.97
C PHE A 33 -2.24 1.38 -5.23
N GLY A 34 -1.56 1.84 -4.18
CA GLY A 34 -0.41 2.74 -4.30
C GLY A 34 0.74 2.13 -5.10
N ASN A 35 1.03 0.84 -4.91
CA ASN A 35 2.05 0.13 -5.70
C ASN A 35 1.70 0.13 -7.19
N VAL A 36 0.45 -0.21 -7.56
CA VAL A 36 0.03 -0.20 -8.97
C VAL A 36 0.23 1.19 -9.60
N ILE A 37 -0.08 2.27 -8.88
CA ILE A 37 0.17 3.64 -9.34
C ILE A 37 1.67 3.91 -9.52
N ILE A 38 2.49 3.57 -8.53
CA ILE A 38 3.95 3.79 -8.57
C ILE A 38 4.58 3.06 -9.75
N TYR A 39 4.27 1.77 -9.93
CA TYR A 39 4.82 0.97 -11.02
C TYR A 39 4.32 1.43 -12.39
N SER A 40 3.05 1.82 -12.50
CA SER A 40 2.54 2.43 -13.73
C SER A 40 3.29 3.72 -14.06
N GLY A 41 3.48 4.59 -13.07
CA GLY A 41 4.26 5.83 -13.19
C GLY A 41 5.70 5.60 -13.66
N MET A 42 6.37 4.55 -13.18
CA MET A 42 7.72 4.20 -13.65
C MET A 42 7.75 3.85 -15.14
N ILE A 43 6.73 3.15 -15.65
CA ILE A 43 6.63 2.84 -17.09
C ILE A 43 6.48 4.14 -17.89
N PHE A 44 5.58 5.04 -17.46
CA PHE A 44 5.40 6.35 -18.11
C PHE A 44 6.69 7.17 -18.13
N VAL A 45 7.39 7.27 -16.99
CA VAL A 45 8.64 8.03 -16.86
C VAL A 45 9.76 7.42 -17.71
N SER A 46 9.76 6.10 -17.93
CA SER A 46 10.79 5.45 -18.76
C SER A 46 10.76 5.87 -20.24
N GLY A 47 9.60 6.30 -20.76
CA GLY A 47 9.44 6.82 -22.13
C GLY A 47 9.77 5.82 -23.26
N GLY A 48 9.87 4.52 -22.97
CA GLY A 48 10.28 3.52 -23.96
C GLY A 48 9.18 3.16 -24.97
N ILE A 49 9.57 2.74 -26.18
CA ILE A 49 8.65 2.31 -27.26
C ILE A 49 7.70 1.18 -26.82
N TRP A 50 8.15 0.32 -25.90
CA TRP A 50 7.41 -0.85 -25.41
C TRP A 50 6.40 -0.51 -24.29
N MET A 51 6.34 0.74 -23.84
CA MET A 51 5.50 1.20 -22.74
C MET A 51 4.04 0.73 -22.86
N TRP A 52 3.44 0.85 -24.04
CA TRP A 52 2.04 0.49 -24.27
C TRP A 52 1.74 -1.01 -24.14
N TYR A 53 2.76 -1.85 -24.29
CA TYR A 53 2.66 -3.31 -24.06
C TYR A 53 3.00 -3.67 -22.62
N LEU A 54 3.98 -2.99 -22.03
CA LEU A 54 4.41 -3.23 -20.65
C LEU A 54 3.35 -2.82 -19.62
N LEU A 55 2.61 -1.73 -19.87
CA LEU A 55 1.58 -1.25 -18.96
C LEU A 55 0.47 -2.28 -18.69
N PRO A 56 -0.25 -2.82 -19.69
CA PRO A 56 -1.28 -3.83 -19.45
C PRO A 56 -0.69 -5.14 -18.91
N LEU A 57 0.52 -5.52 -19.30
CA LEU A 57 1.21 -6.70 -18.76
C LEU A 57 1.43 -6.55 -17.25
N ILE A 58 2.02 -5.44 -16.82
CA ILE A 58 2.30 -5.16 -15.41
C ILE A 58 1.00 -5.07 -14.59
N ILE A 59 -0.02 -4.40 -15.11
CA ILE A 59 -1.34 -4.34 -14.44
C ILE A 59 -1.93 -5.75 -14.26
N THR A 60 -1.86 -6.60 -15.29
CA THR A 60 -2.38 -7.98 -15.23
C THR A 60 -1.63 -8.81 -14.19
N LEU A 61 -0.30 -8.70 -14.15
CA LEU A 61 0.54 -9.40 -13.16
C LEU A 61 0.20 -8.95 -11.74
N PHE A 62 0.09 -7.63 -11.49
CA PHE A 62 -0.25 -7.10 -10.17
C PHE A 62 -1.65 -7.50 -9.72
N ILE A 63 -2.65 -7.41 -10.60
CA ILE A 63 -4.02 -7.82 -10.27
C ILE A 63 -4.05 -9.31 -9.90
N THR A 64 -3.38 -10.15 -10.69
CA THR A 64 -3.33 -11.60 -10.45
C THR A 64 -2.63 -11.91 -9.12
N GLN A 65 -1.42 -11.37 -8.93
CA GLN A 65 -0.65 -11.57 -7.70
C GLN A 65 -1.41 -11.08 -6.46
N TYR A 66 -1.96 -9.86 -6.51
CA TYR A 66 -2.68 -9.30 -5.37
C TYR A 66 -4.02 -9.98 -5.13
N ALA A 67 -4.69 -10.55 -6.14
CA ALA A 67 -5.88 -11.36 -5.91
C ALA A 67 -5.59 -12.56 -5.00
N PHE A 68 -4.48 -13.27 -5.24
CA PHE A 68 -4.06 -14.39 -4.39
C PHE A 68 -3.68 -13.94 -2.97
N ILE A 69 -2.87 -12.88 -2.86
CA ILE A 69 -2.42 -12.37 -1.55
C ILE A 69 -3.61 -11.88 -0.74
N ILE A 70 -4.48 -11.06 -1.33
CA ILE A 70 -5.66 -10.52 -0.66
C ILE A 70 -6.56 -11.66 -0.20
N SER A 71 -6.79 -12.71 -1.00
CA SER A 71 -7.63 -13.84 -0.58
C SER A 71 -7.15 -14.48 0.72
N LEU A 72 -5.84 -14.69 0.86
CA LEU A 72 -5.25 -15.27 2.08
C LEU A 72 -5.29 -14.29 3.27
N GLU A 73 -5.07 -13.00 3.02
CA GLU A 73 -5.18 -11.96 4.03
C GLU A 73 -6.62 -11.82 4.52
N GLU A 74 -7.61 -11.85 3.63
CA GLU A 74 -9.03 -11.79 3.97
C GLU A 74 -9.47 -12.99 4.82
N GLU A 75 -9.02 -14.19 4.50
CA GLU A 75 -9.28 -15.40 5.31
C GLU A 75 -8.68 -15.23 6.71
N THR A 76 -7.43 -14.80 6.79
CA THR A 76 -6.73 -14.57 8.08
C THR A 76 -7.43 -13.51 8.92
N LEU A 77 -7.85 -12.40 8.30
CA LEU A 77 -8.56 -11.31 8.97
C LEU A 77 -9.97 -11.73 9.41
N THR A 78 -10.66 -12.55 8.60
CA THR A 78 -11.97 -13.11 8.94
C THR A 78 -11.86 -14.04 10.15
N LEU A 79 -10.87 -14.93 10.19
CA LEU A 79 -10.63 -15.82 11.32
C LEU A 79 -10.28 -15.05 12.60
N LYS A 80 -9.54 -13.94 12.47
CA LYS A 80 -9.04 -13.18 13.61
C LYS A 80 -10.04 -12.18 14.19
N PHE A 81 -10.77 -11.47 13.34
CA PHE A 81 -11.64 -10.35 13.74
C PHE A 81 -13.14 -10.64 13.50
N GLY A 82 -13.47 -11.77 12.86
CA GLY A 82 -14.84 -12.26 12.73
C GLY A 82 -15.81 -11.22 12.15
N ASN A 83 -16.83 -10.87 12.92
CA ASN A 83 -17.90 -9.99 12.47
C ASN A 83 -17.43 -8.55 12.20
N GLU A 84 -16.41 -8.05 12.92
CA GLU A 84 -15.85 -6.72 12.67
C GLU A 84 -15.28 -6.63 11.25
N TYR A 85 -14.54 -7.65 10.83
CA TYR A 85 -13.99 -7.71 9.48
C TYR A 85 -15.07 -7.89 8.42
N LYS A 86 -16.12 -8.68 8.71
CA LYS A 86 -17.26 -8.85 7.81
C LYS A 86 -18.01 -7.54 7.55
N ILE A 87 -18.24 -6.74 8.59
CA ILE A 87 -18.86 -5.41 8.44
C ILE A 87 -17.95 -4.52 7.59
N TYR A 88 -16.65 -4.49 7.89
CA TYR A 88 -15.69 -3.70 7.13
C TYR A 88 -15.63 -4.10 5.65
N SER A 89 -15.56 -5.40 5.35
CA SER A 89 -15.43 -5.90 3.99
C SER A 89 -16.66 -5.70 3.11
N ASN A 90 -17.84 -5.62 3.73
CA ASN A 90 -19.10 -5.29 3.05
C ASN A 90 -19.22 -3.81 2.68
N ASN A 91 -18.56 -2.92 3.42
CA ASN A 91 -18.68 -1.47 3.22
C ASN A 91 -17.51 -0.86 2.43
N VAL A 92 -16.33 -1.48 2.46
CA VAL A 92 -15.13 -0.93 1.83
C VAL A 92 -14.62 -1.86 0.71
N PRO A 93 -14.37 -1.35 -0.51
CA PRO A 93 -13.89 -2.15 -1.63
C PRO A 93 -12.48 -2.70 -1.40
N ARG A 94 -12.12 -3.77 -2.11
CA ARG A 94 -10.81 -4.44 -1.96
C ARG A 94 -9.63 -3.58 -2.43
N LEU A 95 -9.77 -2.91 -3.58
CA LEU A 95 -8.64 -2.26 -4.27
C LEU A 95 -8.95 -0.82 -4.68
N ILE A 96 -9.93 -0.62 -5.56
CA ILE A 96 -10.28 0.71 -6.07
C ILE A 96 -10.89 1.54 -4.93
N PRO A 97 -10.29 2.68 -4.55
CA PRO A 97 -10.75 3.46 -3.41
C PRO A 97 -12.08 4.16 -3.68
N LEU A 98 -12.91 4.23 -2.64
CA LEU A 98 -14.07 5.12 -2.59
C LEU A 98 -13.62 6.58 -2.62
N LEU A 99 -14.38 7.43 -3.30
CA LEU A 99 -14.14 8.89 -3.29
C LEU A 99 -14.39 9.48 -1.89
N THR A 100 -15.41 8.97 -1.20
CA THR A 100 -15.74 9.32 0.19
C THR A 100 -15.36 8.19 1.13
N ALA A 101 -14.81 8.53 2.29
CA ALA A 101 -14.44 7.55 3.30
C ALA A 101 -15.70 6.85 3.86
N TRP A 102 -15.63 5.54 4.09
CA TRP A 102 -16.66 4.85 4.86
C TRP A 102 -16.64 5.33 6.32
N GLU A 103 -17.79 5.80 6.80
CA GLU A 103 -17.97 6.20 8.19
C GLU A 103 -17.91 4.98 9.10
N ASN A 104 -16.94 4.97 10.00
CA ASN A 104 -16.67 3.83 10.87
C ASN A 104 -16.32 4.27 12.29
N LEU A 105 -16.38 3.30 13.21
CA LEU A 105 -16.17 3.52 14.65
C LEU A 105 -14.68 3.60 15.05
N ASP A 106 -13.76 3.36 14.10
CA ASP A 106 -12.32 3.43 14.37
C ASP A 106 -11.88 4.89 14.32
N HIS A 107 -11.88 5.54 15.48
CA HIS A 107 -11.42 6.92 15.64
C HIS A 107 -9.93 7.01 16.01
N ARG A 108 -9.10 6.02 15.63
CA ARG A 108 -7.66 6.10 15.89
C ARG A 108 -7.07 7.37 15.29
N GLN A 109 -6.25 8.04 16.09
CA GLN A 109 -5.58 9.25 15.65
C GLN A 109 -4.34 8.88 14.82
N PRO A 110 -4.08 9.60 13.71
CA PRO A 110 -2.85 9.42 12.95
C PRO A 110 -1.64 9.71 13.84
N THR A 111 -0.61 8.88 13.73
CA THR A 111 0.68 9.17 14.39
C THR A 111 1.26 10.50 13.87
N THR A 112 2.02 11.20 14.71
CA THR A 112 2.64 12.48 14.34
C THR A 112 3.55 12.31 13.13
N ILE A 113 3.65 13.33 12.27
CA ILE A 113 4.50 13.33 11.07
C ILE A 113 5.95 12.95 11.41
N LYS A 114 6.51 13.50 12.50
CA LYS A 114 7.86 13.16 12.97
C LYS A 114 8.05 11.66 13.25
N GLN A 115 7.05 11.03 13.86
CA GLN A 115 7.08 9.60 14.14
C GLN A 115 6.93 8.78 12.86
N THR A 116 6.07 9.22 11.94
CA THR A 116 5.91 8.58 10.63
C THR A 116 7.21 8.61 9.83
N LEU A 117 7.89 9.77 9.75
CA LEU A 117 9.19 9.89 9.10
C LEU A 117 10.25 9.02 9.76
N LYS A 118 10.25 8.92 11.10
CA LYS A 118 11.16 8.03 11.84
C LYS A 118 10.93 6.56 11.47
N ASN A 119 9.67 6.13 11.38
CA ASN A 119 9.31 4.76 10.98
C ASN A 119 9.73 4.46 9.53
N GLU A 120 9.71 5.46 8.65
CA GLU A 120 10.05 5.33 7.24
C GLU A 120 11.51 5.70 6.90
N LYS A 121 12.36 5.91 7.92
CA LYS A 121 13.75 6.36 7.72
C LYS A 121 14.51 5.49 6.71
N ARG A 122 14.40 4.16 6.81
CA ARG A 122 15.09 3.23 5.90
C ARG A 122 14.57 3.35 4.46
N THR A 123 13.26 3.44 4.29
CA THR A 123 12.63 3.65 2.97
C THR A 123 13.15 4.94 2.33
N LEU A 124 13.18 6.03 3.08
CA LEU A 124 13.68 7.34 2.61
C LEU A 124 15.17 7.30 2.27
N GLN A 125 16.00 6.64 3.09
CA GLN A 125 17.43 6.45 2.80
C GLN A 125 17.63 5.69 1.49
N ASN A 126 16.88 4.62 1.25
CA ASN A 126 16.97 3.83 0.02
C ASN A 126 16.57 4.65 -1.21
N ILE A 127 15.46 5.40 -1.13
CA ILE A 127 15.02 6.26 -2.23
C ILE A 127 16.11 7.29 -2.55
N LEU A 128 16.64 7.99 -1.54
CA LEU A 128 17.71 8.98 -1.75
C LEU A 128 18.98 8.36 -2.34
N ALA A 129 19.39 7.19 -1.87
CA ALA A 129 20.56 6.50 -2.39
C ALA A 129 20.38 6.10 -3.87
N ILE A 130 19.23 5.50 -4.21
CA ILE A 130 18.91 5.11 -5.59
C ILE A 130 18.83 6.35 -6.50
N SER A 131 18.14 7.40 -6.07
CA SER A 131 18.06 8.65 -6.82
C SER A 131 19.43 9.29 -7.03
N ALA A 132 20.30 9.29 -6.01
CA ALA A 132 21.66 9.80 -6.14
C ALA A 132 22.48 8.99 -7.15
N ILE A 133 22.39 7.66 -7.11
CA ILE A 133 23.07 6.79 -8.10
C ILE A 133 22.59 7.11 -9.51
N ILE A 134 21.28 7.28 -9.72
CA ILE A 134 20.72 7.60 -11.04
C ILE A 134 21.21 8.97 -11.54
N ILE A 135 21.21 9.99 -10.68
CA ILE A 135 21.63 11.35 -11.04
C ILE A 135 23.14 11.42 -11.32
N LEU A 136 23.95 10.67 -10.57
CA LEU A 136 25.41 10.67 -10.70
C LEU A 136 25.91 9.74 -11.82
N LYS A 137 25.09 8.78 -12.27
CA LYS A 137 25.43 7.86 -13.36
C LYS A 137 26.11 8.55 -14.56
N PRO A 138 25.56 9.63 -15.18
CA PRO A 138 26.16 10.28 -16.33
C PRO A 138 27.49 11.01 -16.06
N VAL A 139 27.86 11.21 -14.79
CA VAL A 139 29.13 11.86 -14.41
C VAL A 139 30.25 10.83 -14.27
N PHE A 140 29.92 9.61 -13.86
CA PHE A 140 30.89 8.54 -13.57
C PHE A 140 30.96 7.45 -14.65
N PHE A 141 29.95 7.36 -15.53
CA PHE A 141 29.86 6.43 -16.65
C PHE A 141 29.39 7.16 -17.91
#